data_AF-A0A1Q5H067-F1
#
_entry.id   AF-A0A1Q5H067-F1
#
_cell.length_a   1.000
_cell.length_b   1.000
_cell.length_c   1.000
_cell.angle_alpha   90.00
_cell.angle_beta   90.00
_cell.angle_gamma   90.00
#
_symmetry.space_group_name_H-M   'P 1'
#
loop_
_entity.id
_entity.type
_entity.pdbx_description
1 polymer ?
#
loop_
_entity_poly.entity_id
_entity_poly.type
_entity_poly.pdbx_seq_one_letter_code
_entity_poly.pdbx_strand_id
1 'polypeptide(L)'
;MSAFTATFFLGKKTHVRGSASVHPVLYVEPDGQHLPGYVTFQLDSKLTVDEQLVIAERFAAGVAEWRDGIAERAARERTAADELAAARAEIARLKGEQEEGSDG
;
A
#
# COMPACT_ATOMS: atom_id res chain seq x y z
N MET A 1 -16.74 5.00 -25.38
CA MET A 1 -16.57 4.67 -23.95
C MET A 1 -15.85 5.85 -23.32
N SER A 2 -16.52 6.64 -22.47
CA SER A 2 -15.83 7.74 -21.77
C SER A 2 -15.07 7.14 -20.58
N ALA A 3 -13.75 7.11 -20.66
CA ALA A 3 -12.94 6.83 -19.48
C ALA A 3 -12.97 8.08 -18.58
N PHE A 4 -13.47 7.92 -17.37
CA PHE A 4 -13.35 8.94 -16.32
C PHE A 4 -12.24 8.51 -15.37
N THR A 5 -11.25 9.38 -15.17
CA THR A 5 -10.17 9.17 -14.22
C THR A 5 -10.17 10.33 -13.23
N ALA A 6 -10.23 10.00 -11.94
CA ALA A 6 -9.95 10.93 -10.86
C ALA A 6 -8.83 10.36 -9.99
N THR A 7 -7.78 11.14 -9.77
CA THR A 7 -6.61 10.74 -8.97
C THR A 7 -6.56 11.60 -7.71
N PHE A 8 -6.40 10.94 -6.57
CA PHE A 8 -6.29 11.58 -5.26
C PHE A 8 -4.99 11.15 -4.59
N PHE A 9 -4.29 12.08 -3.95
CA PHE A 9 -3.09 11.78 -3.17
C PHE A 9 -3.49 11.50 -1.72
N LEU A 10 -3.08 10.33 -1.19
CA LEU A 10 -3.42 9.89 0.15
C LEU A 10 -2.27 10.16 1.12
N GLY A 11 -2.56 10.80 2.25
CA GLY A 11 -1.61 11.08 3.32
C GLY A 11 -1.52 9.94 4.34
N LYS A 12 -0.52 10.01 5.24
CA LYS A 12 -0.31 9.01 6.31
C LYS A 12 -1.51 8.86 7.28
N LYS A 13 -2.40 9.85 7.32
CA LYS A 13 -3.59 9.87 8.17
C LYS A 13 -4.85 9.37 7.46
N THR A 14 -4.73 8.87 6.23
CA THR A 14 -5.87 8.40 5.46
C THR A 14 -6.62 7.31 6.23
N HIS A 15 -7.93 7.48 6.35
CA HIS A 15 -8.82 6.52 6.96
C HIS A 15 -9.90 6.08 5.96
N VAL A 16 -10.32 4.82 6.04
CA VAL A 16 -11.39 4.26 5.22
C VAL A 16 -12.46 3.68 6.13
N ARG A 17 -13.71 4.08 5.94
CA ARG A 17 -14.86 3.55 6.71
C ARG A 17 -16.06 3.28 5.82
N GLY A 18 -16.86 2.29 6.18
CA GLY A 18 -18.14 1.97 5.53
C GLY A 18 -19.34 2.40 6.37
N SER A 19 -20.46 2.67 5.72
CA SER A 19 -21.78 2.73 6.33
C SER A 19 -22.74 1.84 5.55
N ALA A 20 -23.50 1.00 6.25
CA ALA A 20 -24.54 0.14 5.67
C ALA A 20 -25.96 0.73 5.82
N SER A 21 -26.10 1.89 6.45
CA SER A 21 -27.40 2.52 6.76
C SER A 21 -27.94 3.30 5.57
N VAL A 22 -29.21 3.08 5.18
CA VAL A 22 -30.08 3.79 4.19
C VAL A 22 -29.48 4.01 2.78
N HIS A 23 -28.21 4.39 2.67
CA HIS A 23 -27.39 4.43 1.47
C HIS A 23 -26.02 3.79 1.78
N PRO A 24 -25.74 2.56 1.29
CA PRO A 24 -24.45 1.94 1.46
C PRO A 24 -23.36 2.81 0.80
N VAL A 25 -22.34 3.15 1.56
CA VAL A 25 -21.29 4.08 1.13
C VAL A 25 -19.95 3.73 1.75
N LEU A 26 -18.90 3.85 0.94
CA LEU A 26 -17.51 3.81 1.38
C LEU A 26 -16.95 5.23 1.41
N TYR A 27 -16.40 5.63 2.55
CA TYR A 27 -15.71 6.90 2.74
C TYR A 27 -14.20 6.69 2.73
N VAL A 28 -13.49 7.52 1.98
CA VAL A 28 -12.04 7.68 2.06
C VAL A 28 -11.75 9.10 2.58
N GLU A 29 -11.15 9.19 3.75
CA GLU A 29 -10.91 10.42 4.51
C GLU A 29 -9.39 10.69 4.55
N PRO A 30 -8.84 11.55 3.67
CA PRO A 30 -7.38 11.67 3.47
C PRO A 30 -6.61 12.25 4.66
N ASP A 31 -7.25 13.15 5.43
CA ASP A 31 -6.61 13.90 6.52
C ASP A 31 -6.91 13.34 7.92
N GLY A 32 -7.74 12.30 8.00
CA GLY A 32 -8.17 11.67 9.26
C GLY A 32 -9.68 11.68 9.44
N GLN A 33 -10.13 11.07 10.53
CA GLN A 33 -11.55 10.83 10.78
C GLN A 33 -12.34 12.13 10.99
N HIS A 34 -13.47 12.29 10.30
CA HIS A 34 -14.41 13.41 10.46
C HIS A 34 -13.86 14.82 10.13
N LEU A 35 -12.76 14.94 9.38
CA LEU A 35 -12.30 16.23 8.86
C LEU A 35 -12.96 16.59 7.52
N PRO A 36 -13.08 17.89 7.18
CA PRO A 36 -13.57 18.30 5.86
C PRO A 36 -12.69 17.75 4.74
N GLY A 37 -13.33 17.27 3.66
CA GLY A 37 -12.65 16.68 2.51
C GLY A 37 -12.64 15.16 2.57
N TYR A 38 -13.56 14.52 1.84
CA TYR A 38 -13.62 13.07 1.71
C TYR A 38 -14.05 12.67 0.30
N VAL A 39 -13.65 11.47 -0.12
CA VAL A 39 -14.16 10.82 -1.33
C VAL A 39 -15.19 9.78 -0.91
N THR A 40 -16.38 9.82 -1.51
CA THR A 40 -17.42 8.82 -1.28
C THR A 40 -17.69 7.98 -2.50
N PHE A 41 -17.79 6.67 -2.30
CA PHE A 41 -18.35 5.73 -3.28
C PHE A 41 -19.70 5.27 -2.75
N GLN A 42 -20.77 5.82 -3.33
CA GLN A 42 -22.14 5.41 -3.03
C GLN A 42 -22.54 4.27 -3.97
N LEU A 43 -23.12 3.21 -3.43
CA LEU A 43 -23.70 2.15 -4.24
C LEU A 43 -25.13 2.54 -4.65
N ASP A 44 -25.55 2.13 -5.84
CA ASP A 44 -26.91 2.37 -6.33
C ASP A 44 -27.92 1.73 -5.37
N SER A 45 -28.94 2.50 -4.97
CA SER A 45 -29.98 2.06 -4.05
C SER A 45 -30.87 0.94 -4.61
N LYS A 46 -30.80 0.68 -5.92
CA LYS A 46 -31.52 -0.42 -6.59
C LYS A 46 -30.83 -1.77 -6.46
N LEU A 47 -29.57 -1.82 -6.02
CA LEU A 47 -28.84 -3.07 -5.83
C LEU A 47 -29.44 -3.84 -4.65
N THR A 48 -29.60 -5.15 -4.83
CA THR A 48 -29.93 -6.06 -3.74
C THR A 48 -28.80 -6.13 -2.72
N VAL A 49 -29.11 -6.61 -1.51
CA VAL A 49 -28.10 -6.78 -0.45
C VAL A 49 -26.96 -7.69 -0.91
N ASP A 50 -27.27 -8.79 -1.61
CA ASP A 50 -26.25 -9.73 -2.11
C ASP A 50 -25.35 -9.07 -3.16
N GLU A 51 -25.89 -8.25 -4.06
CA GLU A 51 -25.09 -7.50 -5.03
C GLU A 51 -24.19 -6.46 -4.35
N GLN A 52 -24.69 -5.78 -3.32
CA GLN A 52 -23.89 -4.84 -2.52
C GLN A 52 -22.73 -5.57 -1.81
N LEU A 53 -22.98 -6.77 -1.26
CA LEU A 53 -21.96 -7.61 -0.65
C LEU A 53 -20.89 -8.02 -1.66
N VAL A 54 -21.29 -8.50 -2.84
CA VAL A 54 -20.35 -8.85 -3.92
C VAL A 54 -19.47 -7.66 -4.31
N ILE A 55 -20.02 -6.44 -4.35
CA ILE A 55 -19.21 -5.24 -4.61
C ILE A 55 -18.24 -5.01 -3.46
N ALA A 56 -18.69 -5.04 -2.21
CA ALA A 56 -17.83 -4.84 -1.04
C ALA A 56 -16.66 -5.86 -0.99
N GLU A 57 -16.94 -7.13 -1.29
CA GLU A 57 -15.93 -8.19 -1.37
C GLU A 57 -14.89 -7.94 -2.46
N ARG A 58 -15.32 -7.44 -3.64
CA ARG A 58 -14.39 -7.06 -4.71
C ARG A 58 -13.48 -5.90 -4.32
N PHE A 59 -14.02 -4.89 -3.63
CA PHE A 59 -13.20 -3.81 -3.07
C PHE A 59 -12.18 -4.36 -2.06
N ALA A 60 -12.61 -5.23 -1.15
CA ALA A 60 -11.73 -5.84 -0.15
C ALA A 60 -10.61 -6.67 -0.79
N ALA A 61 -10.94 -7.48 -1.81
CA ALA A 61 -9.96 -8.27 -2.55
C ALA A 61 -8.91 -7.40 -3.26
N GLY A 62 -9.33 -6.35 -3.97
CA GLY A 62 -8.40 -5.44 -4.64
C GLY A 62 -7.49 -4.67 -3.67
N VAL A 63 -8.02 -4.26 -2.51
CA VAL A 63 -7.21 -3.63 -1.45
C VAL A 63 -6.21 -4.61 -0.85
N ALA A 64 -6.59 -5.87 -0.65
CA ALA A 64 -5.70 -6.92 -0.15
C ALA A 64 -4.55 -7.20 -1.14
N GLU A 65 -4.87 -7.34 -2.43
CA GLU A 65 -3.87 -7.50 -3.49
C GLU A 65 -2.87 -6.34 -3.52
N TRP A 66 -3.37 -5.10 -3.45
CA TRP A 66 -2.51 -3.91 -3.41
C TRP A 66 -1.59 -3.90 -2.18
N ARG A 67 -2.12 -4.24 -1.00
CA ARG A 67 -1.33 -4.39 0.24
C ARG A 67 -0.24 -5.44 0.06
N ASP A 68 -0.57 -6.59 -0.50
CA ASP A 68 0.36 -7.71 -0.63
C ASP A 68 1.50 -7.34 -1.61
N GLY A 69 1.20 -6.62 -2.69
CA GLY A 69 2.22 -6.06 -3.59
C GLY A 69 3.16 -5.06 -2.89
N ILE A 70 2.65 -4.20 -1.99
CA ILE A 70 3.48 -3.32 -1.16
C ILE A 70 4.38 -4.14 -0.23
N ALA A 71 3.83 -5.17 0.43
CA ALA A 71 4.58 -6.01 1.36
C ALA A 71 5.70 -6.79 0.65
N GLU A 72 5.43 -7.33 -0.53
CA GLU A 72 6.41 -8.01 -1.37
C GLU A 72 7.54 -7.05 -1.79
N ARG A 73 7.19 -5.84 -2.24
CA ARG A 73 8.18 -4.80 -2.55
C ARG A 73 9.05 -4.47 -1.34
N ALA A 74 8.45 -4.27 -0.16
CA ALA A 74 9.17 -4.00 1.07
C ALA A 74 10.09 -5.16 1.51
N ALA A 75 9.73 -6.41 1.21
CA ALA A 75 10.59 -7.56 1.45
C ALA A 75 11.80 -7.58 0.51
N ARG A 76 11.59 -7.30 -0.79
CA ARG A 76 12.68 -7.18 -1.77
C ARG A 76 13.66 -6.06 -1.43
N GLU A 77 13.14 -4.89 -1.05
CA GLU A 77 13.97 -3.73 -0.68
C GLU A 77 14.84 -4.02 0.55
N ARG A 78 14.30 -4.69 1.57
CA ARG A 78 15.09 -5.13 2.74
C ARG A 78 16.18 -6.13 2.35
N THR A 79 15.84 -7.12 1.53
CA THR A 79 16.81 -8.12 1.05
C THR A 79 17.96 -7.46 0.29
N ALA A 80 17.65 -6.54 -0.62
CA ALA A 80 18.67 -5.80 -1.37
C ALA A 80 19.56 -4.93 -0.46
N ALA A 81 19.00 -4.34 0.60
CA ALA A 81 19.76 -3.58 1.58
C ALA A 81 20.71 -4.48 2.38
N ASP A 82 20.25 -5.66 2.80
CA ASP A 82 21.05 -6.65 3.52
C ASP A 82 22.20 -7.20 2.65
N GLU A 83 21.91 -7.51 1.38
CA GLU A 83 22.91 -7.93 0.40
C GLU A 83 23.97 -6.84 0.16
N LEU A 84 23.55 -5.57 0.05
CA LEU A 84 24.48 -4.45 -0.09
C LEU A 84 25.36 -4.28 1.17
N ALA A 85 24.79 -4.47 2.36
CA ALA A 85 25.53 -4.41 3.61
C ALA A 85 26.57 -5.55 3.71
N ALA A 86 26.19 -6.78 3.33
CA ALA A 86 27.08 -7.93 3.28
C ALA A 86 28.23 -7.71 2.26
N ALA A 87 27.91 -7.20 1.07
CA ALA A 87 28.92 -6.88 0.06
C ALA A 87 29.92 -5.82 0.55
N ARG A 88 29.44 -4.79 1.26
CA ARG A 88 30.32 -3.76 1.85
C ARG A 88 31.22 -4.33 2.94
N ALA A 89 30.71 -5.23 3.77
CA ALA A 89 31.49 -5.89 4.81
C ALA A 89 32.59 -6.78 4.21
N GLU A 90 32.27 -7.52 3.14
CA GLU A 90 33.25 -8.37 2.46
C GLU A 90 34.33 -7.56 1.75
N ILE A 91 33.98 -6.45 1.08
CA ILE A 91 34.96 -5.53 0.50
C ILE A 91 35.89 -4.97 1.58
N ALA A 92 35.36 -4.62 2.76
CA ALA A 92 36.18 -4.13 3.87
C ALA A 92 37.14 -5.21 4.41
N ARG A 93 36.68 -6.46 4.52
CA ARG A 93 37.53 -7.61 4.91
C ARG A 93 38.67 -7.82 3.92
N LEU A 94 38.35 -7.89 2.62
CA LEU A 94 39.35 -8.10 1.56
C LEU A 94 40.39 -6.98 1.50
N LYS A 95 40.00 -5.73 1.75
CA LYS A 95 40.94 -4.60 1.83
C LYS A 95 41.87 -4.69 3.05
N GLY A 96 41.35 -5.06 4.22
CA GLY A 96 42.17 -5.26 5.41
C GLY A 96 43.20 -6.38 5.25
N GLU A 97 42.80 -7.48 4.61
CA GLU A 97 43.71 -8.61 4.33
C GLU A 97 44.80 -8.26 3.30
N GLN A 98 44.52 -7.36 2.35
CA GLN A 98 45.51 -6.87 1.38
C GLN A 98 46.55 -5.93 2.01
N GLU A 99 46.17 -5.13 3.01
CA GLU A 99 47.09 -4.22 3.70
C GLU A 99 48.03 -4.98 4.66
N GLU A 100 47.57 -6.06 5.31
CA GLU A 100 48.42 -6.91 6.17
C GLU A 100 49.38 -7.82 5.38
N GLY A 101 49.09 -8.14 4.11
CA GLY A 101 49.93 -8.98 3.24
C GLY A 101 51.02 -8.26 2.46
N SER A 102 51.12 -6.92 2.55
CA SER A 102 52.07 -6.10 1.79
C SER A 102 53.30 -5.63 2.60
N ASP A 103 53.42 -6.04 3.88
CA ASP A 103 54.47 -5.63 4.83
C ASP A 103 55.53 -6.72 5.11
N GLY A 104 55.69 -7.70 4.21
CA GLY A 104 56.70 -8.77 4.28
C GLY A 104 57.54 -8.91 3.03
#